data_AF-A0AAJ6FTB6-F1
#
_entry.id   AF-A0AAJ6FTB6-F1
#
_cell.length_a   1.000
_cell.length_b   1.000
_cell.length_c   1.000
_cell.angle_alpha   90.00
_cell.angle_beta   90.00
_cell.angle_gamma   90.00
#
_symmetry.space_group_name_H-M   'P 1'
#
loop_
_entity.id
_entity.type
_entity.pdbx_description
1 polymer ?
#
loop_
_entity_poly.entity_id
_entity_poly.type
_entity_poly.pdbx_seq_one_letter_code
_entity_poly.pdbx_strand_id
1 'polypeptide(L)'
;MTTSDSEALAALCQFARLASHADLVMAVEVDAGGRATWAVSAPALPSSSFNLARSGILEARWSGEAMDAADFRLPTAIIHALEGRPARLLYVPAPSHGAPLSGLLLLWRSVPAPATLTAQVPLLATSVARLLSARREAARGTIVRNQFLDLFESVPAGIVLIDGDGVGAAVNEHAAELLGCTAGNHRAADLAGPMRALRQRCDNHAELELAYSAQMNNDQFAAKQNWTLGERTFEVDTHPVRGNGAHGRIWLFTDVTADLLMAAELRRLASSDPLTGVPNRRHFEECSAQIIAAREANGRAVAVLMVDVDHFKKINDTYGHPVGDEVLKVVAKRCRDALRERDLFARFGGEEFIALLAASPVDEIPAAAERLRSAVAAEPILVGSERVAVSVSVGGAIGEALPGRDQRLLEALIARADEALYDAKTSGRNRVRMAVLEPDLIDP
;
A
#
# COMPACT_ATOMS: atom_id res chain seq x y z
N MET A 1 27.43 -11.93 19.67
CA MET A 1 28.20 -13.08 20.18
C MET A 1 28.74 -12.72 21.54
N THR A 2 28.45 -13.48 22.59
CA THR A 2 29.28 -13.46 23.80
C THR A 2 30.55 -14.23 23.44
N THR A 3 31.68 -13.52 23.31
CA THR A 3 33.01 -14.09 23.06
C THR A 3 33.32 -15.25 24.03
N SER A 4 32.79 -15.15 25.25
CA SER A 4 32.88 -16.13 26.34
C SER A 4 32.49 -17.57 25.99
N ASP A 5 31.40 -17.81 25.24
CA ASP A 5 30.90 -19.19 25.05
C ASP A 5 31.69 -19.96 23.99
N SER A 6 32.18 -19.25 22.96
CA SER A 6 33.06 -19.84 21.95
C SER A 6 34.46 -20.09 22.51
N GLU A 7 34.96 -19.21 23.37
CA GLU A 7 36.21 -19.42 24.12
C GLU A 7 36.10 -20.61 25.09
N ALA A 8 34.98 -20.75 25.80
CA ALA A 8 34.73 -21.89 26.67
C ALA A 8 34.67 -23.23 25.91
N LEU A 9 34.02 -23.26 24.73
CA LEU A 9 33.97 -24.44 23.88
C LEU A 9 35.35 -24.80 23.30
N ALA A 10 36.17 -23.79 22.98
CA ALA A 10 37.55 -23.97 22.55
C ALA A 10 38.44 -24.55 23.66
N ALA A 11 38.33 -24.01 24.87
CA ALA A 11 39.04 -24.53 26.04
C ALA A 11 38.64 -25.98 26.34
N LEU A 12 37.36 -26.33 26.18
CA LEU A 12 36.87 -27.70 26.35
C LEU A 12 37.44 -28.65 25.29
N CYS A 13 37.47 -28.24 24.01
CA CYS A 13 38.10 -29.05 22.95
C CYS A 13 39.59 -29.27 23.20
N GLN A 14 40.31 -28.23 23.66
CA GLN A 14 41.72 -28.32 24.03
C GLN A 14 41.94 -29.25 25.23
N PHE A 15 41.11 -29.13 26.27
CA PHE A 15 41.13 -30.01 27.42
C PHE A 15 40.91 -31.48 27.02
N ALA A 16 39.84 -31.75 26.25
CA ALA A 16 39.53 -33.10 25.78
C ALA A 16 40.66 -33.70 24.95
N ARG A 17 41.31 -32.89 24.11
CA ARG A 17 42.49 -33.30 23.33
C ARG A 17 43.66 -33.68 24.21
N LEU A 18 44.02 -32.83 25.18
CA LEU A 18 45.14 -33.09 26.10
C LEU A 18 44.88 -34.30 27.00
N ALA A 19 43.66 -34.44 27.54
CA ALA A 19 43.28 -35.51 28.44
C ALA A 19 43.23 -36.89 27.76
N SER A 20 42.91 -36.92 26.46
CA SER A 20 42.76 -38.15 25.69
C SER A 20 43.93 -38.45 24.75
N HIS A 21 44.90 -37.53 24.67
CA HIS A 21 45.99 -37.55 23.70
C HIS A 21 45.53 -37.68 22.24
N ALA A 22 44.33 -37.19 21.91
CA ALA A 22 43.84 -37.15 20.54
C ALA A 22 44.67 -36.19 19.68
N ASP A 23 44.85 -36.55 18.41
CA ASP A 23 45.53 -35.67 17.45
C ASP A 23 44.62 -34.52 17.02
N LEU A 24 43.30 -34.76 16.95
CA LEU A 24 42.28 -33.77 16.62
C LEU A 24 41.01 -34.00 17.43
N VAL A 25 40.49 -32.92 18.02
CA VAL A 25 39.18 -32.88 18.69
C VAL A 25 38.35 -31.76 18.08
N MET A 26 37.09 -32.05 17.75
CA MET A 26 36.18 -31.08 17.16
C MET A 26 34.81 -31.15 17.81
N ALA A 27 34.28 -29.99 18.23
CA ALA A 27 32.86 -29.86 18.53
C ALA A 27 32.11 -29.66 17.21
N VAL A 28 31.25 -30.61 16.85
CA VAL A 28 30.48 -30.60 15.62
C VAL A 28 29.01 -30.31 15.90
N GLU A 29 28.47 -29.34 15.18
CA GLU A 29 27.03 -29.13 15.09
C GLU A 29 26.52 -29.90 13.89
N VAL A 30 25.54 -30.78 14.11
CA VAL A 30 24.99 -31.65 13.08
C VAL A 30 23.49 -31.40 12.98
N ASP A 31 23.04 -31.01 11.78
CA ASP A 31 21.61 -30.85 11.51
C ASP A 31 20.89 -32.20 11.37
N ALA A 32 19.56 -32.16 11.27
CA ALA A 32 18.74 -33.37 11.14
C ALA A 32 19.02 -34.17 9.84
N GLY A 33 19.62 -33.54 8.83
CA GLY A 33 20.03 -34.17 7.57
C GLY A 33 21.46 -34.75 7.62
N GLY A 34 22.14 -34.67 8.77
CA GLY A 34 23.51 -35.15 8.96
C GLY A 34 24.57 -34.26 8.32
N ARG A 35 24.24 -33.01 7.95
CA ARG A 35 25.25 -32.01 7.56
C ARG A 35 25.89 -31.47 8.83
N ALA A 36 27.22 -31.55 8.87
CA ALA A 36 28.03 -31.15 10.00
C ALA A 36 28.83 -29.88 9.68
N THR A 37 28.89 -28.99 10.67
CA THR A 37 29.82 -27.86 10.71
C THR A 37 30.58 -27.94 12.03
N TRP A 38 31.91 -27.91 12.00
CA TRP A 38 32.65 -27.81 13.27
C TRP A 38 32.56 -26.39 13.82
N ALA A 39 32.08 -26.26 15.05
CA ALA A 39 31.98 -24.99 15.76
C ALA A 39 33.36 -24.54 16.23
N VAL A 40 34.17 -25.47 16.76
CA VAL A 40 35.55 -25.28 17.21
C VAL A 40 36.34 -26.58 17.03
N SER A 41 37.65 -26.47 16.78
CA SER A 41 38.59 -27.58 16.67
C SER A 41 39.88 -27.31 17.45
N ALA A 42 40.51 -28.37 17.94
CA ALA A 42 41.83 -28.36 18.55
C ALA A 42 42.70 -29.47 17.91
N PRO A 43 43.81 -29.15 17.21
CA PRO A 43 44.25 -27.80 16.83
C PRO A 43 43.24 -27.07 15.93
N ALA A 44 43.33 -25.74 15.88
CA ALA A 44 42.38 -24.92 15.12
C ALA A 44 42.51 -25.20 13.61
N LEU A 45 41.38 -25.53 12.99
CA LEU A 45 41.26 -25.77 11.55
C LEU A 45 40.42 -24.66 10.88
N PRO A 46 40.69 -24.33 9.61
CA PRO A 46 39.84 -23.40 8.86
C PRO A 46 38.40 -23.88 8.83
N SER A 47 37.42 -22.97 8.91
CA SER A 47 36.00 -23.36 8.95
C SER A 47 35.59 -24.12 7.70
N SER A 48 34.82 -25.20 7.87
CA SER A 48 34.45 -26.12 6.81
C SER A 48 33.15 -26.83 7.17
N SER A 49 32.34 -27.15 6.16
CA SER A 49 31.13 -27.97 6.30
C SER A 49 31.30 -29.27 5.55
N PHE A 50 30.83 -30.39 6.11
CA PHE A 50 30.94 -31.72 5.53
C PHE A 50 29.72 -32.55 5.92
N ASN A 51 29.51 -33.66 5.22
CA ASN A 51 28.35 -34.53 5.46
C ASN A 51 28.77 -35.76 6.28
N LEU A 52 28.10 -35.98 7.42
CA LEU A 52 28.28 -37.15 8.28
C LEU A 52 27.17 -38.19 8.11
N ALA A 53 26.08 -37.91 7.37
CA ALA A 53 24.94 -38.82 7.21
C ALA A 53 25.35 -40.19 6.64
N ARG A 54 26.39 -40.25 5.80
CA ARG A 54 26.90 -41.50 5.20
C ARG A 54 28.21 -42.00 5.81
N SER A 55 28.63 -41.40 6.92
CA SER A 55 29.90 -41.73 7.58
C SER A 55 29.83 -42.99 8.43
N GLY A 56 28.62 -43.39 8.84
CA GLY A 56 28.39 -44.40 9.88
C GLY A 56 28.59 -43.87 11.30
N ILE A 57 29.19 -42.68 11.48
CA ILE A 57 29.51 -42.12 12.81
C ILE A 57 28.24 -41.84 13.62
N LEU A 58 27.20 -41.31 12.98
CA LEU A 58 25.95 -40.94 13.64
C LEU A 58 25.04 -42.13 13.95
N GLU A 59 25.29 -43.28 13.30
CA GLU A 59 24.50 -44.52 13.45
C GLU A 59 25.14 -45.51 14.43
N ALA A 60 26.43 -45.33 14.73
CA ALA A 60 27.17 -46.20 15.64
C ALA A 60 26.70 -46.06 17.09
N ARG A 61 26.75 -47.18 17.82
CA ARG A 61 26.53 -47.20 19.26
C ARG A 61 27.84 -46.90 19.99
N TRP A 62 27.96 -45.67 20.46
CA TRP A 62 29.13 -45.19 21.19
C TRP A 62 29.13 -45.71 22.63
N SER A 63 30.05 -46.61 22.97
CA SER A 63 30.24 -47.18 24.31
C SER A 63 31.16 -46.34 25.21
N GLY A 64 31.67 -45.21 24.70
CA GLY A 64 32.71 -44.40 25.37
C GLY A 64 34.14 -44.86 25.06
N GLU A 65 34.31 -45.94 24.28
CA GLU A 65 35.61 -46.42 23.82
C GLU A 65 35.88 -46.03 22.37
N ALA A 66 37.16 -45.83 22.02
CA ALA A 66 37.56 -45.47 20.67
C ALA A 66 37.49 -46.68 19.72
N MET A 67 36.73 -46.53 18.64
CA MET A 67 36.52 -47.56 17.62
C MET A 67 37.57 -47.47 16.51
N ASP A 68 37.70 -48.53 15.71
CA ASP A 68 38.57 -48.52 14.53
C ASP A 68 38.02 -47.52 13.50
N ALA A 69 38.86 -46.57 13.10
CA ALA A 69 38.46 -45.57 12.11
C ALA A 69 38.32 -46.16 10.70
N ALA A 70 38.81 -47.38 10.46
CA ALA A 70 38.60 -48.14 9.23
C ALA A 70 37.11 -48.44 8.98
N ASP A 71 36.33 -48.59 10.05
CA ASP A 71 34.89 -48.94 10.00
C ASP A 71 33.99 -47.78 9.54
N PHE A 72 34.55 -46.56 9.48
CA PHE A 72 33.81 -45.34 9.19
C PHE A 72 34.28 -44.69 7.89
N ARG A 73 33.32 -44.08 7.16
CA ARG A 73 33.63 -43.24 6.00
C ARG A 73 33.89 -41.81 6.46
N LEU A 74 35.16 -41.43 6.50
CA LEU A 74 35.55 -40.09 6.92
C LEU A 74 35.57 -39.09 5.75
N PRO A 75 35.02 -37.87 5.94
CA PRO A 75 35.16 -36.79 4.98
C PRO A 75 36.63 -36.47 4.67
N THR A 76 36.93 -36.18 3.40
CA THR A 76 38.29 -35.84 2.93
C THR A 76 38.91 -34.67 3.71
N ALA A 77 38.10 -33.69 4.14
CA ALA A 77 38.56 -32.56 4.94
C ALA A 77 39.19 -33.00 6.27
N ILE A 78 38.65 -34.05 6.92
CA ILE A 78 39.17 -34.60 8.17
C ILE A 78 40.48 -35.35 7.91
N ILE A 79 40.54 -36.15 6.85
CA ILE A 79 41.75 -36.90 6.46
C ILE A 79 42.88 -35.94 6.13
N HIS A 80 42.60 -34.88 5.39
CA HIS A 80 43.57 -33.84 5.05
C HIS A 80 44.04 -33.09 6.31
N ALA A 81 43.12 -32.72 7.21
CA ALA A 81 43.46 -32.04 8.46
C ALA A 81 44.37 -32.87 9.39
N LEU A 82 44.31 -34.20 9.30
CA LEU A 82 45.15 -35.13 10.05
C LEU A 82 46.39 -35.60 9.28
N GLU A 83 46.59 -35.11 8.05
CA GLU A 83 47.67 -35.55 7.15
C GLU A 83 47.67 -37.08 6.90
N GLY A 84 46.50 -37.70 6.95
CA GLY A 84 46.36 -39.15 6.86
C GLY A 84 45.04 -39.66 7.46
N ARG A 85 44.72 -40.92 7.19
CA ARG A 85 43.54 -41.56 7.81
C ARG A 85 43.85 -41.85 9.28
N PRO A 86 43.00 -41.44 10.23
CA PRO A 86 43.18 -41.80 11.63
C PRO A 86 43.09 -43.32 11.81
N ALA A 87 43.73 -43.84 12.85
CA ALA A 87 43.65 -45.24 13.26
C ALA A 87 42.43 -45.49 14.16
N ARG A 88 42.07 -44.52 15.01
CA ARG A 88 40.94 -44.63 15.94
C ARG A 88 40.10 -43.37 15.95
N LEU A 89 38.82 -43.53 16.26
CA LEU A 89 37.92 -42.40 16.48
C LEU A 89 36.91 -42.67 17.59
N LEU A 90 36.48 -41.59 18.24
CA LEU A 90 35.44 -41.61 19.26
C LEU A 90 34.51 -40.44 18.98
N TYR A 91 33.23 -40.72 18.82
CA TYR A 91 32.21 -39.70 18.86
C TYR A 91 31.54 -39.73 20.23
N VAL A 92 31.42 -38.55 20.85
CA VAL A 92 30.67 -38.36 22.08
C VAL A 92 29.41 -37.59 21.71
N PRO A 93 28.24 -38.27 21.65
CA PRO A 93 26.98 -37.59 21.38
C PRO A 93 26.69 -36.52 22.45
N ALA A 94 26.44 -35.30 22.01
CA ALA A 94 26.08 -34.16 22.85
C ALA A 94 24.88 -33.44 22.19
N PRO A 95 23.69 -34.06 22.19
CA PRO A 95 22.52 -33.51 21.53
C PRO A 95 22.19 -32.12 22.09
N SER A 96 22.01 -31.14 21.21
CA SER A 96 21.61 -29.78 21.57
C SER A 96 20.26 -29.42 20.94
N HIS A 97 19.62 -28.37 21.46
CA HIS A 97 18.28 -28.01 21.02
C HIS A 97 18.24 -27.64 19.51
N GLY A 98 17.48 -28.40 18.73
CA GLY A 98 17.40 -28.24 17.27
C GLY A 98 18.62 -28.74 16.47
N ALA A 99 19.52 -29.49 17.10
CA ALA A 99 20.65 -30.19 16.46
C ALA A 99 20.95 -31.50 17.23
N PRO A 100 20.04 -32.50 17.17
CA PRO A 100 20.07 -33.68 18.05
C PRO A 100 21.24 -34.62 17.77
N LEU A 101 21.89 -34.49 16.62
CA LEU A 101 23.00 -35.33 16.22
C LEU A 101 24.36 -34.72 16.56
N SER A 102 24.40 -33.55 17.21
CA SER A 102 25.65 -32.82 17.54
C SER A 102 26.46 -33.53 18.62
N GLY A 103 27.75 -33.21 18.72
CA GLY A 103 28.67 -33.97 19.55
C GLY A 103 30.12 -33.52 19.48
N LEU A 104 30.98 -34.27 20.16
CA LEU A 104 32.43 -34.09 20.13
C LEU A 104 33.05 -35.26 19.37
N LEU A 105 33.81 -34.97 18.31
CA LEU A 105 34.53 -35.98 17.53
C LEU A 105 36.02 -35.93 17.87
N LEU A 106 36.55 -37.05 18.36
CA LEU A 106 37.96 -37.23 18.71
C LEU A 106 38.60 -38.22 17.74
N LEU A 107 39.83 -37.92 17.29
CA LEU A 107 40.53 -38.67 16.26
C LEU A 107 41.99 -38.86 16.66
N TRP A 108 42.49 -40.09 16.49
CA TRP A 108 43.89 -40.46 16.74
C TRP A 108 44.52 -41.06 15.49
N ARG A 109 45.73 -40.62 15.15
CA ARG A 109 46.55 -41.14 14.03
C ARG A 109 47.15 -42.51 14.33
N SER A 110 47.36 -42.83 15.60
CA SER A 110 47.83 -44.13 16.09
C SER A 110 46.85 -44.72 17.10
N VAL A 111 46.96 -46.02 17.39
CA VAL A 111 46.19 -46.64 18.49
C VAL A 111 46.55 -45.93 19.80
N PRO A 112 45.58 -45.34 20.52
CA PRO A 112 45.87 -44.64 21.76
C PRO A 112 46.33 -45.65 22.81
N ALA A 113 47.29 -45.26 23.65
CA ALA A 113 47.63 -46.03 24.85
C ALA A 113 46.37 -46.14 25.73
N PRO A 114 46.17 -47.23 26.49
CA PRO A 114 45.05 -47.36 27.42
C PRO A 114 45.20 -46.33 28.56
N ALA A 115 44.74 -45.10 28.30
CA ALA A 115 44.70 -44.03 29.27
C ALA A 115 43.32 -44.04 29.95
N THR A 116 43.33 -44.16 31.28
CA THR A 116 42.16 -44.09 32.17
C THR A 116 41.29 -42.83 31.96
N LEU A 117 41.83 -41.79 31.32
CA LEU A 117 41.13 -40.52 31.03
C LEU A 117 40.27 -40.53 29.75
N THR A 118 40.50 -41.43 28.78
CA THR A 118 39.63 -41.51 27.58
C THR A 118 38.19 -41.88 27.96
N ALA A 119 38.04 -42.72 28.98
CA ALA A 119 36.75 -43.11 29.55
C ALA A 119 36.01 -41.95 30.24
N GLN A 120 36.69 -40.84 30.54
CA GLN A 120 36.10 -39.66 31.19
C GLN A 120 35.60 -38.61 30.19
N VAL A 121 36.03 -38.65 28.92
CA VAL A 121 35.60 -37.71 27.88
C VAL A 121 34.08 -37.70 27.66
N PRO A 122 33.35 -38.84 27.74
CA PRO A 122 31.89 -38.83 27.69
C PRO A 122 31.22 -37.96 28.77
N LEU A 123 31.87 -37.72 29.91
CA LEU A 123 31.34 -36.84 30.97
C LEU A 123 31.26 -35.37 30.53
N LEU A 124 31.99 -35.00 29.48
CA LEU A 124 31.94 -33.64 28.89
C LEU A 124 30.69 -33.41 28.05
N ALA A 125 29.92 -34.45 27.70
CA ALA A 125 28.78 -34.38 26.78
C ALA A 125 27.77 -33.30 27.17
N THR A 126 27.39 -33.21 28.45
CA THR A 126 26.43 -32.22 28.94
C THR A 126 26.95 -30.78 28.79
N SER A 127 28.24 -30.56 29.07
CA SER A 127 28.87 -29.25 28.94
C SER A 127 28.99 -28.82 27.47
N VAL A 128 29.34 -29.76 26.58
CA VAL A 128 29.37 -29.54 25.13
C VAL A 128 27.97 -29.21 24.60
N ALA A 129 26.96 -30.01 24.96
CA ALA A 129 25.57 -29.81 24.54
C ALA A 129 25.05 -28.42 24.95
N ARG A 130 25.34 -27.98 26.19
CA ARG A 130 24.95 -26.66 26.69
C ARG A 130 25.58 -25.52 25.90
N LEU A 131 26.89 -25.59 25.66
CA LEU A 131 27.63 -24.54 24.92
C LEU A 131 27.22 -24.48 23.44
N LEU A 132 26.99 -25.63 22.81
CA LEU A 132 26.46 -25.69 21.43
C LEU A 132 25.05 -25.12 21.33
N SER A 133 24.18 -25.39 22.32
CA SER A 133 22.82 -24.83 22.36
C SER A 133 22.84 -23.31 22.51
N ALA A 134 23.63 -22.77 23.46
CA ALA A 134 23.75 -21.33 23.69
C ALA A 134 24.27 -20.58 22.46
N ARG A 135 25.28 -21.15 21.78
CA ARG A 135 25.82 -20.59 20.54
C ARG A 135 24.78 -20.53 19.43
N ARG A 136 24.00 -21.60 19.24
CA ARG A 136 22.98 -21.70 18.19
C ARG A 136 21.82 -20.73 18.42
N GLU A 137 21.42 -20.56 19.68
CA GLU A 137 20.39 -19.60 20.08
C GLU A 137 20.85 -18.15 19.83
N ALA A 138 22.10 -17.81 20.18
CA ALA A 138 22.68 -16.52 19.87
C ALA A 138 22.79 -16.25 18.36
N ALA A 139 23.17 -17.27 17.56
CA ALA A 139 23.24 -17.17 16.10
C ALA A 139 21.84 -16.96 15.48
N ARG A 140 20.84 -17.72 15.91
CA ARG A 140 19.43 -17.56 15.47
C ARG A 140 18.87 -16.19 15.83
N GLY A 141 19.11 -15.71 17.06
CA GLY A 141 18.67 -14.38 17.48
C GLY A 141 19.26 -13.27 16.62
N THR A 142 20.52 -13.42 16.18
CA THR A 142 21.16 -12.45 15.27
C THR A 142 20.56 -12.50 13.87
N ILE A 143 20.31 -13.70 13.32
CA ILE A 143 19.71 -13.85 11.99
C ILE A 143 18.29 -13.28 11.95
N VAL A 144 17.45 -13.62 12.94
CA VAL A 144 16.07 -13.11 13.02
C VAL A 144 16.07 -11.59 13.18
N ARG A 145 16.97 -11.03 13.99
CA ARG A 145 17.11 -9.57 14.15
C ARG A 145 17.54 -8.89 12.86
N ASN A 146 18.53 -9.44 12.15
CA ASN A 146 18.98 -8.87 10.88
C ASN A 146 17.87 -8.96 9.82
N GLN A 147 17.17 -10.09 9.71
CA GLN A 147 16.03 -10.22 8.81
C GLN A 147 14.91 -9.23 9.13
N PHE A 148 14.64 -8.98 10.42
CA PHE A 148 13.67 -7.96 10.81
C PHE A 148 14.12 -6.56 10.37
N LEU A 149 15.38 -6.19 10.60
CA LEU A 149 15.92 -4.89 10.19
C LEU A 149 15.89 -4.73 8.65
N ASP A 150 16.27 -5.75 7.91
CA ASP A 150 16.23 -5.74 6.44
C ASP A 150 14.78 -5.56 5.93
N LEU A 151 13.81 -6.25 6.54
CA LEU A 151 12.39 -6.08 6.22
C LEU A 151 11.88 -4.69 6.61
N PHE A 152 12.27 -4.19 7.78
CA PHE A 152 11.85 -2.90 8.30
C PHE A 152 12.34 -1.74 7.41
N GLU A 153 13.55 -1.84 6.86
CA GLU A 153 14.11 -0.83 5.96
C GLU A 153 13.68 -0.99 4.50
N SER A 154 13.37 -2.22 4.05
CA SER A 154 13.00 -2.46 2.64
C SER A 154 11.56 -2.10 2.28
N VAL A 155 10.69 -1.82 3.26
CA VAL A 155 9.32 -1.39 3.00
C VAL A 155 9.33 0.04 2.45
N PRO A 156 8.71 0.30 1.27
CA PRO A 156 8.66 1.62 0.65
C PRO A 156 7.61 2.52 1.31
N ALA A 157 7.60 2.57 2.65
CA ALA A 157 6.73 3.40 3.46
C ALA A 157 7.51 3.85 4.69
N GLY A 158 7.22 5.05 5.21
CA GLY A 158 7.77 5.47 6.49
C GLY A 158 7.16 4.65 7.61
N ILE A 159 7.99 4.02 8.44
CA ILE A 159 7.53 3.24 9.60
C ILE A 159 8.09 3.84 10.88
N VAL A 160 7.19 4.10 11.83
CA VAL A 160 7.53 4.37 13.22
C VAL A 160 6.88 3.30 14.08
N LEU A 161 7.68 2.57 14.85
CA LEU A 161 7.23 1.57 15.81
C LEU A 161 7.54 2.07 17.21
N ILE A 162 6.57 2.04 18.12
CA ILE A 162 6.75 2.26 19.56
C ILE A 162 6.50 0.94 20.28
N ASP A 163 7.42 0.61 21.18
CA ASP A 163 7.37 -0.60 21.99
C ASP A 163 6.18 -0.57 22.97
N GLY A 164 5.76 -1.76 23.42
CA GLY A 164 4.59 -1.89 24.29
C GLY A 164 4.74 -1.35 25.71
N ASP A 165 5.96 -1.04 26.13
CA ASP A 165 6.25 -0.32 27.37
C ASP A 165 6.19 1.21 27.21
N GLY A 166 6.03 1.69 25.97
CA GLY A 166 6.00 3.11 25.63
C GLY A 166 7.35 3.82 25.82
N VAL A 167 8.45 3.08 26.00
CA VAL A 167 9.78 3.65 26.26
C VAL A 167 10.62 3.67 24.99
N GLY A 168 10.68 2.54 24.29
CA GLY A 168 11.46 2.37 23.08
C GLY A 168 10.68 2.71 21.81
N ALA A 169 11.40 3.13 20.78
CA ALA A 169 10.86 3.29 19.44
C ALA A 169 11.89 2.95 18.36
N ALA A 170 11.43 2.53 17.19
CA ALA A 170 12.24 2.30 16.00
C ALA A 170 11.67 3.11 14.83
N VAL A 171 12.55 3.69 14.02
CA VAL A 171 12.21 4.53 12.86
C VAL A 171 13.03 4.07 11.66
N ASN A 172 12.38 3.72 10.55
CA ASN A 172 13.09 3.34 9.32
C ASN A 172 13.57 4.59 8.55
N GLU A 173 14.39 4.40 7.52
CA GLU A 173 14.95 5.49 6.72
C GLU A 173 13.86 6.42 6.14
N HIS A 174 12.77 5.85 5.62
CA HIS A 174 11.71 6.61 4.98
C HIS A 174 10.96 7.51 5.99
N ALA A 175 10.70 7.01 7.21
CA ALA A 175 10.09 7.82 8.26
C ALA A 175 11.08 8.86 8.81
N ALA A 176 12.36 8.52 8.92
CA ALA A 176 13.40 9.43 9.38
C ALA A 176 13.51 10.68 8.49
N GLU A 177 13.43 10.49 7.16
CA GLU A 177 13.40 11.60 6.19
C GLU A 177 12.17 12.51 6.37
N LEU A 178 10.98 11.93 6.56
CA LEU A 178 9.75 12.69 6.77
C LEU A 178 9.78 13.50 8.07
N LEU A 179 10.24 12.85 9.15
CA LEU A 179 10.29 13.42 10.50
C LEU A 179 11.47 14.37 10.71
N GLY A 180 12.49 14.32 9.84
CA GLY A 180 13.73 15.08 10.00
C GLY A 180 14.57 14.59 11.18
N CYS A 181 14.59 13.27 11.43
CA CYS A 181 15.41 12.62 12.45
C CYS A 181 16.32 11.55 11.85
N THR A 182 17.09 10.83 12.68
CA THR A 182 17.94 9.71 12.22
C THR A 182 17.16 8.40 12.19
N ALA A 183 17.46 7.48 11.27
CA ALA A 183 16.92 6.12 11.31
C ALA A 183 17.49 5.32 12.52
N GLY A 184 16.80 4.24 12.90
CA GLY A 184 17.17 3.34 13.98
C GLY A 184 16.35 3.53 15.26
N ASN A 185 16.97 3.21 16.40
CA ASN A 185 16.29 3.18 17.70
C ASN A 185 16.31 4.56 18.39
N HIS A 186 15.16 4.94 18.95
CA HIS A 186 14.92 6.18 19.69
C HIS A 186 14.22 5.90 21.01
N ARG A 187 14.14 6.90 21.88
CA ARG A 187 13.14 6.89 22.95
C ARG A 187 11.82 7.39 22.38
N ALA A 188 10.71 6.74 22.74
CA ALA A 188 9.38 7.11 22.27
C ALA A 188 9.03 8.59 22.57
N ALA A 189 9.46 9.10 23.74
CA ALA A 189 9.27 10.50 24.13
C ALA A 189 9.94 11.50 23.17
N ASP A 190 11.06 11.12 22.54
CA ASP A 190 11.84 11.98 21.66
C ASP A 190 11.15 12.14 20.28
N LEU A 191 10.27 11.20 19.90
CA LEU A 191 9.53 11.22 18.64
C LEU A 191 8.25 12.08 18.69
N ALA A 192 7.77 12.45 19.88
CA ALA A 192 6.56 13.27 20.03
C ALA A 192 6.69 14.65 19.37
N GLY A 193 7.87 15.27 19.48
CA GLY A 193 8.20 16.55 18.85
C GLY A 193 8.20 16.46 17.31
N PRO A 194 9.04 15.60 16.71
CA PRO A 194 9.07 15.37 15.26
C PRO A 194 7.71 15.02 14.65
N MET A 195 6.93 14.15 15.28
CA MET A 195 5.59 13.78 14.80
C MET A 195 4.62 14.97 14.79
N ARG A 196 4.67 15.82 15.82
CA ARG A 196 3.87 17.05 15.88
C ARG A 196 4.34 18.06 14.83
N ALA A 197 5.65 18.23 14.68
CA ALA A 197 6.22 19.15 13.69
C ALA A 197 5.86 18.74 12.26
N LEU A 198 5.86 17.44 11.95
CA LEU A 198 5.40 16.92 10.66
C LEU A 198 3.93 17.28 10.40
N ARG A 199 3.03 17.03 11.36
CA ARG A 199 1.60 17.41 11.24
C ARG A 199 1.41 18.90 10.99
N GLN A 200 2.15 19.75 11.71
CA GLN A 200 2.05 21.20 11.58
C GLN A 200 2.55 21.72 10.23
N ARG A 201 3.43 20.98 9.55
CA ARG A 201 3.92 21.31 8.20
C ARG A 201 2.93 20.92 7.10
N CYS A 202 1.91 20.11 7.42
CA CYS A 202 0.91 19.71 6.45
C CYS A 202 -0.04 20.86 6.11
N ASP A 203 -0.43 20.96 4.84
CA ASP A 203 -1.35 21.99 4.35
C ASP A 203 -2.74 21.85 5.02
N ASN A 204 -3.14 20.62 5.33
CA ASN A 204 -4.38 20.30 6.04
C ASN A 204 -4.21 20.13 7.57
N HIS A 205 -3.17 20.71 8.18
CA HIS A 205 -2.87 20.55 9.61
C HIS A 205 -4.05 20.83 10.56
N ALA A 206 -4.92 21.79 10.26
CA ALA A 206 -6.07 22.12 11.12
C ALA A 206 -7.04 20.93 11.28
N GLU A 207 -7.30 20.21 10.19
CA GLU A 207 -8.14 18.99 10.21
C GLU A 207 -7.43 17.85 10.95
N LEU A 208 -6.13 17.71 10.73
CA LEU A 208 -5.31 16.67 11.37
C LEU A 208 -5.24 16.86 12.89
N GLU A 209 -5.09 18.09 13.38
CA GLU A 209 -5.04 18.38 14.81
C GLU A 209 -6.41 18.14 15.48
N LEU A 210 -7.51 18.49 14.80
CA LEU A 210 -8.85 18.18 15.28
C LEU A 210 -9.02 16.66 15.44
N ALA A 211 -8.66 15.90 14.41
CA ALA A 211 -8.80 14.45 14.41
C ALA A 211 -7.86 13.76 15.43
N TYR A 212 -6.64 14.26 15.59
CA TYR A 212 -5.70 13.78 16.61
C TYR A 212 -6.22 14.03 18.03
N SER A 213 -6.74 15.24 18.31
CA SER A 213 -7.28 15.60 19.63
C SER A 213 -8.46 14.72 20.05
N ALA A 214 -9.32 14.33 19.10
CA ALA A 214 -10.43 13.41 19.35
C ALA A 214 -9.97 12.01 19.77
N GLN A 215 -8.71 11.66 19.49
CA GLN A 215 -8.15 10.32 19.68
C GLN A 215 -7.13 10.24 20.83
N MET A 216 -6.71 11.38 21.42
CA MET A 216 -5.62 11.45 22.42
C MET A 216 -5.82 10.62 23.69
N ASN A 217 -7.02 10.10 23.96
CA ASN A 217 -7.34 9.29 25.15
C ASN A 217 -7.67 7.82 24.84
N ASN A 218 -7.44 7.34 23.61
CA ASN A 218 -7.78 5.97 23.22
C ASN A 218 -6.55 5.18 22.74
N ASP A 219 -5.84 4.53 23.65
CA ASP A 219 -4.62 3.78 23.30
C ASP A 219 -4.83 2.56 22.36
N GLN A 220 -6.08 2.24 22.02
CA GLN A 220 -6.44 1.17 21.07
C GLN A 220 -6.97 1.68 19.73
N PHE A 221 -6.95 3.00 19.47
CA PHE A 221 -7.53 3.50 18.23
C PHE A 221 -6.71 3.07 17.01
N ALA A 222 -7.44 2.70 15.96
CA ALA A 222 -6.94 2.65 14.61
C ALA A 222 -7.42 3.91 13.88
N ALA A 223 -6.53 4.60 13.18
CA ALA A 223 -6.91 5.77 12.39
C ALA A 223 -6.12 5.81 11.10
N LYS A 224 -6.82 6.26 10.06
CA LYS A 224 -6.30 6.39 8.72
C LYS A 224 -6.65 7.78 8.20
N GLN A 225 -5.65 8.56 7.83
CA GLN A 225 -5.81 9.97 7.45
C GLN A 225 -4.85 10.33 6.32
N ASN A 226 -5.27 11.25 5.45
CA ASN A 226 -4.40 11.78 4.40
C ASN A 226 -3.73 13.06 4.90
N TRP A 227 -2.41 13.08 4.89
CA TRP A 227 -1.56 14.20 5.29
C TRP A 227 -0.96 14.81 4.03
N THR A 228 -1.37 16.04 3.72
CA THR A 228 -0.89 16.74 2.52
C THR A 228 0.31 17.59 2.88
N LEU A 229 1.46 17.34 2.24
CA LEU A 229 2.71 18.04 2.47
C LEU A 229 3.25 18.58 1.14
N GLY A 230 2.84 19.79 0.80
CA GLY A 230 3.14 20.38 -0.51
C GLY A 230 2.48 19.59 -1.63
N GLU A 231 3.26 19.13 -2.60
CA GLU A 231 2.74 18.33 -3.73
C GLU A 231 2.51 16.85 -3.40
N ARG A 232 2.90 16.39 -2.20
CA ARG A 232 2.79 14.98 -1.81
C ARG A 232 1.66 14.77 -0.83
N THR A 233 0.94 13.66 -0.98
CA THR A 233 -0.07 13.21 -0.04
C THR A 233 0.34 11.87 0.54
N PHE A 234 0.49 11.82 1.86
CA PHE A 234 0.79 10.61 2.60
C PHE A 234 -0.47 10.09 3.27
N GLU A 235 -0.80 8.83 3.02
CA GLU A 235 -1.76 8.10 3.82
C GLU A 235 -1.06 7.65 5.11
N VAL A 236 -1.45 8.24 6.22
CA VAL A 236 -0.91 7.94 7.55
C VAL A 236 -1.88 7.03 8.29
N ASP A 237 -1.40 5.83 8.54
CA ASP A 237 -2.14 4.78 9.21
C ASP A 237 -1.48 4.45 10.55
N THR A 238 -2.27 4.34 11.61
CA THR A 238 -1.79 3.97 12.94
C THR A 238 -2.62 2.86 13.54
N HIS A 239 -1.95 1.84 14.09
CA HIS A 239 -2.58 0.68 14.70
C HIS A 239 -1.82 0.20 15.95
N PRO A 240 -2.52 -0.35 16.95
CA PRO A 240 -1.86 -0.99 18.08
C PRO A 240 -1.25 -2.34 17.66
N VAL A 241 -0.01 -2.59 18.07
CA VAL A 241 0.69 -3.86 17.87
C VAL A 241 0.63 -4.67 19.16
N ARG A 242 0.21 -5.94 19.08
CA ARG A 242 0.12 -6.84 20.24
C ARG A 242 1.36 -7.71 20.33
N GLY A 243 2.10 -7.64 21.45
CA GLY A 243 3.22 -8.54 21.73
C GLY A 243 3.37 -8.80 23.23
N ASN A 244 3.48 -10.08 23.63
CA ASN A 244 3.73 -10.56 25.01
C ASN A 244 2.98 -9.81 26.14
N GLY A 245 1.71 -9.43 25.92
CA GLY A 245 0.87 -8.77 26.93
C GLY A 245 1.02 -7.25 27.04
N ALA A 246 1.85 -6.62 26.19
CA ALA A 246 1.99 -5.17 26.09
C ALA A 246 1.47 -4.65 24.73
N HIS A 247 0.98 -3.41 24.72
CA HIS A 247 0.40 -2.77 23.53
C HIS A 247 1.38 -1.75 22.96
N GLY A 248 2.13 -2.15 21.93
CA GLY A 248 2.94 -1.22 21.13
C GLY A 248 2.06 -0.46 20.14
N ARG A 249 2.65 0.48 19.40
CA ARG A 249 1.94 1.20 18.33
C ARG A 249 2.81 1.35 17.10
N ILE A 250 2.23 1.18 15.92
CA ILE A 250 2.90 1.42 14.66
C ILE A 250 2.22 2.57 13.91
N TRP A 251 3.01 3.40 13.25
CA TRP A 251 2.59 4.34 12.23
C TRP A 251 3.21 3.97 10.90
N LEU A 252 2.38 3.93 9.87
CA LEU A 252 2.80 3.80 8.48
C LEU A 252 2.50 5.11 7.75
N PHE A 253 3.46 5.60 6.99
CA PHE A 253 3.36 6.75 6.11
C PHE A 253 3.55 6.26 4.67
N THR A 254 2.45 6.09 3.95
CA THR A 254 2.46 5.60 2.57
C THR A 254 2.24 6.76 1.62
N ASP A 255 3.15 7.00 0.68
CA ASP A 255 2.93 8.02 -0.36
C ASP A 255 1.86 7.53 -1.35
N VAL A 256 0.71 8.20 -1.37
CA VAL A 256 -0.44 7.87 -2.24
C VAL A 256 -0.65 8.93 -3.32
N THR A 257 0.34 9.80 -3.54
CA THR A 257 0.23 10.92 -4.48
C THR A 257 -0.08 10.43 -5.89
N ALA A 258 0.69 9.45 -6.39
CA ALA A 258 0.51 8.90 -7.73
C ALA A 258 -0.87 8.25 -7.90
N ASP A 259 -1.35 7.52 -6.88
CA ASP A 259 -2.66 6.86 -6.91
C ASP A 259 -3.79 7.89 -6.94
N LEU A 260 -3.70 8.95 -6.15
CA LEU A 260 -4.69 10.03 -6.13
C LEU A 260 -4.70 10.81 -7.45
N LEU A 261 -3.53 11.13 -8.00
CA LEU A 261 -3.41 11.80 -9.30
C LEU A 261 -3.96 10.93 -10.43
N MET A 262 -3.63 9.63 -10.45
CA MET A 262 -4.15 8.71 -11.45
C MET A 262 -5.66 8.52 -11.32
N ALA A 263 -6.19 8.43 -10.10
CA ALA A 263 -7.62 8.37 -9.86
C ALA A 263 -8.33 9.66 -10.33
N ALA A 264 -7.73 10.83 -10.11
CA ALA A 264 -8.25 12.10 -10.60
C ALA A 264 -8.23 12.16 -12.15
N GLU A 265 -7.15 11.72 -12.78
CA GLU A 265 -7.03 11.69 -14.24
C GLU A 265 -8.01 10.67 -14.86
N LEU A 266 -8.18 9.50 -14.26
CA LEU A 266 -9.21 8.54 -14.70
C LEU A 266 -10.61 9.12 -14.58
N ARG A 267 -10.91 9.85 -13.49
CA ARG A 267 -12.19 10.56 -13.34
C ARG A 267 -12.35 11.64 -14.43
N ARG A 268 -11.28 12.37 -14.75
CA ARG A 268 -11.26 13.36 -15.82
C ARG A 268 -11.46 12.71 -17.20
N LEU A 269 -10.84 11.57 -17.48
CA LEU A 269 -11.05 10.84 -18.73
C LEU A 269 -12.46 10.26 -18.83
N ALA A 270 -13.11 9.98 -17.71
CA ALA A 270 -14.51 9.59 -17.62
C ALA A 270 -15.49 10.79 -17.59
N SER A 271 -15.06 11.99 -18.01
CA SER A 271 -15.89 13.22 -17.96
C SER A 271 -16.87 13.37 -19.13
N SER A 272 -16.81 12.50 -20.13
CA SER A 272 -17.68 12.53 -21.30
C SER A 272 -18.74 11.44 -21.26
N ASP A 273 -19.88 11.70 -21.89
CA ASP A 273 -20.88 10.69 -22.18
C ASP A 273 -20.38 9.78 -23.32
N PRO A 274 -20.30 8.46 -23.11
CA PRO A 274 -19.69 7.54 -24.09
C PRO A 274 -20.50 7.42 -25.39
N LEU A 275 -21.79 7.74 -25.38
CA LEU A 275 -22.63 7.66 -26.57
C LEU A 275 -22.46 8.89 -27.45
N THR A 276 -22.58 10.08 -26.86
CA THR A 276 -22.68 11.36 -27.57
C THR A 276 -21.36 12.13 -27.66
N GLY A 277 -20.37 11.78 -26.83
CA GLY A 277 -19.06 12.41 -26.78
C GLY A 277 -19.03 13.78 -26.11
N VAL A 278 -20.19 14.41 -25.85
CA VAL A 278 -20.26 15.64 -25.04
C VAL A 278 -19.99 15.33 -23.57
N PRO A 279 -19.64 16.32 -22.74
CA PRO A 279 -19.56 16.13 -21.29
C PRO A 279 -20.75 15.41 -20.68
N ASN A 280 -20.52 14.66 -19.61
CA ASN A 280 -21.59 14.06 -18.82
C ASN A 280 -22.05 14.98 -17.68
N ARG A 281 -23.14 14.59 -17.01
CA ARG A 281 -23.70 15.30 -15.85
C ARG A 281 -22.66 15.66 -14.80
N ARG A 282 -21.75 14.75 -14.46
CA ARG A 282 -20.74 14.99 -13.43
C ARG A 282 -19.79 16.11 -13.84
N HIS A 283 -19.27 16.07 -15.06
CA HIS A 283 -18.39 17.13 -15.57
C HIS A 283 -19.12 18.47 -15.65
N PHE A 284 -20.40 18.45 -15.99
CA PHE A 284 -21.24 19.64 -15.98
C PHE A 284 -21.29 20.28 -14.59
N GLU A 285 -21.61 19.51 -13.56
CA GLU A 285 -21.69 19.99 -12.17
C GLU A 285 -20.33 20.52 -11.68
N GLU A 286 -19.24 19.78 -11.93
CA GLU A 286 -17.87 20.16 -11.53
C GLU A 286 -17.39 21.48 -12.20
N CYS A 287 -17.67 21.67 -13.50
CA CYS A 287 -17.24 22.86 -14.23
C CYS A 287 -18.16 24.07 -14.01
N SER A 288 -19.44 23.83 -13.72
CA SER A 288 -20.43 24.90 -13.53
C SER A 288 -20.05 25.82 -12.38
N ALA A 289 -19.56 25.26 -11.26
CA ALA A 289 -19.12 26.06 -10.12
C ALA A 289 -18.05 27.09 -10.50
N GLN A 290 -17.04 26.68 -11.29
CA GLN A 290 -15.98 27.59 -11.75
C GLN A 290 -16.51 28.69 -12.69
N ILE A 291 -17.46 28.34 -13.56
CA ILE A 291 -18.07 29.30 -14.49
C ILE A 291 -18.92 30.33 -13.74
N ILE A 292 -19.68 29.91 -12.73
CA ILE A 292 -20.51 30.81 -11.91
C ILE A 292 -19.61 31.71 -11.05
N ALA A 293 -18.60 31.16 -10.37
CA ALA A 293 -17.63 31.92 -9.58
C ALA A 293 -16.95 33.04 -10.39
N ALA A 294 -16.55 32.72 -11.64
CA ALA A 294 -15.95 33.72 -12.54
C ALA A 294 -16.89 34.88 -12.92
N ARG A 295 -18.21 34.73 -12.71
CA ARG A 295 -19.24 35.75 -12.98
C ARG A 295 -19.64 36.54 -11.75
N GLU A 296 -19.41 36.02 -10.54
CA GLU A 296 -19.63 36.72 -9.27
C GLU A 296 -18.93 38.08 -9.25
N ALA A 297 -17.67 38.13 -9.70
CA ALA A 297 -16.83 39.34 -9.69
C ALA A 297 -17.42 40.53 -10.49
N ASN A 298 -18.37 40.27 -11.39
CA ASN A 298 -19.01 41.30 -12.23
C ASN A 298 -20.54 41.34 -12.09
N GLY A 299 -21.13 40.60 -11.14
CA GLY A 299 -22.58 40.54 -10.92
C GLY A 299 -23.38 40.16 -12.17
N ARG A 300 -22.82 39.30 -13.03
CA ARG A 300 -23.46 38.98 -14.32
C ARG A 300 -24.41 37.80 -14.19
N ALA A 301 -25.49 37.85 -14.96
CA ALA A 301 -26.45 36.77 -15.03
C ALA A 301 -25.83 35.50 -15.64
N VAL A 302 -26.29 34.37 -15.13
CA VAL A 302 -26.05 33.04 -15.67
C VAL A 302 -27.39 32.41 -16.00
N ALA A 303 -27.40 31.47 -16.94
CA ALA A 303 -28.61 30.72 -17.24
C ALA A 303 -28.35 29.24 -17.45
N VAL A 304 -29.23 28.42 -16.91
CA VAL A 304 -29.28 26.98 -17.17
C VAL A 304 -30.38 26.71 -18.19
N LEU A 305 -30.09 25.91 -19.20
CA LEU A 305 -31.07 25.39 -20.14
C LEU A 305 -31.14 23.86 -20.00
N MET A 306 -32.31 23.34 -19.66
CA MET A 306 -32.66 21.94 -19.75
C MET A 306 -33.29 21.66 -21.11
N VAL A 307 -32.83 20.61 -21.78
CA VAL A 307 -33.23 20.22 -23.13
C VAL A 307 -33.62 18.75 -23.13
N ASP A 308 -34.78 18.43 -23.68
CA ASP A 308 -35.24 17.04 -23.81
C ASP A 308 -35.73 16.75 -25.22
N VAL A 309 -35.37 15.57 -25.73
CA VAL A 309 -35.78 15.10 -27.06
C VAL A 309 -37.23 14.66 -27.04
N ASP A 310 -38.08 15.40 -27.75
CA ASP A 310 -39.51 15.15 -27.77
C ASP A 310 -39.82 13.76 -28.34
N HIS A 311 -40.66 13.02 -27.62
CA HIS A 311 -41.13 11.70 -28.04
C HIS A 311 -40.00 10.69 -28.31
N PHE A 312 -38.84 10.81 -27.65
CA PHE A 312 -37.70 9.91 -27.86
C PHE A 312 -38.04 8.43 -27.69
N LYS A 313 -38.87 8.08 -26.69
CA LYS A 313 -39.38 6.72 -26.54
C LYS A 313 -40.09 6.20 -27.80
N LYS A 314 -40.93 7.02 -28.45
CA LYS A 314 -41.61 6.64 -29.70
C LYS A 314 -40.62 6.42 -30.84
N ILE A 315 -39.54 7.19 -30.89
CA ILE A 315 -38.45 6.98 -31.85
C ILE A 315 -37.82 5.61 -31.63
N ASN A 316 -37.45 5.27 -30.39
CA ASN A 316 -36.91 3.95 -30.04
C ASN A 316 -37.90 2.82 -30.36
N ASP A 317 -39.17 2.98 -30.02
CA ASP A 317 -40.19 1.96 -30.25
C ASP A 317 -40.45 1.74 -31.76
N THR A 318 -40.26 2.77 -32.59
CA THR A 318 -40.51 2.70 -34.04
C THR A 318 -39.29 2.20 -34.83
N TYR A 319 -38.10 2.68 -34.49
CA TYR A 319 -36.87 2.48 -35.29
C TYR A 319 -35.82 1.63 -34.58
N GLY A 320 -36.02 1.29 -33.31
CA GLY A 320 -35.09 0.55 -32.47
C GLY A 320 -34.04 1.45 -31.80
N HIS A 321 -33.48 0.95 -30.69
CA HIS A 321 -32.45 1.64 -29.91
C HIS A 321 -31.23 2.11 -30.72
N PRO A 322 -30.67 1.34 -31.70
CA PRO A 322 -29.53 1.82 -32.48
C PRO A 322 -29.81 3.11 -33.25
N VAL A 323 -31.04 3.30 -33.75
CA VAL A 323 -31.43 4.54 -34.43
C VAL A 323 -31.63 5.67 -33.43
N GLY A 324 -32.21 5.39 -32.26
CA GLY A 324 -32.31 6.36 -31.18
C GLY A 324 -30.94 6.85 -30.69
N ASP A 325 -29.96 5.96 -30.61
CA ASP A 325 -28.58 6.29 -30.25
C ASP A 325 -27.94 7.26 -31.26
N GLU A 326 -28.13 7.03 -32.56
CA GLU A 326 -27.68 7.96 -33.60
C GLU A 326 -28.43 9.29 -33.55
N VAL A 327 -29.74 9.27 -33.26
CA VAL A 327 -30.52 10.48 -33.03
C VAL A 327 -29.91 11.30 -31.88
N LEU A 328 -29.58 10.68 -30.74
CA LEU A 328 -28.96 11.40 -29.62
C LEU A 328 -27.60 11.99 -29.97
N LYS A 329 -26.76 11.27 -30.73
CA LYS A 329 -25.47 11.78 -31.22
C LYS A 329 -25.64 13.03 -32.08
N VAL A 330 -26.58 12.99 -33.04
CA VAL A 330 -26.82 14.12 -33.93
C VAL A 330 -27.46 15.30 -33.20
N VAL A 331 -28.40 15.04 -32.28
CA VAL A 331 -28.99 16.08 -31.42
C VAL A 331 -27.90 16.76 -30.59
N ALA A 332 -27.06 15.98 -29.90
CA ALA A 332 -25.96 16.50 -29.09
C ALA A 332 -25.02 17.39 -29.92
N LYS A 333 -24.64 16.94 -31.12
CA LYS A 333 -23.82 17.71 -32.06
C LYS A 333 -24.50 19.02 -32.47
N ARG A 334 -25.77 18.97 -32.92
CA ARG A 334 -26.53 20.15 -33.34
C ARG A 334 -26.68 21.17 -32.22
N CYS A 335 -26.99 20.70 -31.00
CA CYS A 335 -27.06 21.54 -29.82
C CYS A 335 -25.72 22.18 -29.50
N ARG A 336 -24.61 21.43 -29.62
CA ARG A 336 -23.28 21.96 -29.35
C ARG A 336 -22.86 23.02 -30.37
N ASP A 337 -23.05 22.75 -31.66
CA ASP A 337 -22.76 23.69 -32.74
C ASP A 337 -23.63 24.95 -32.66
N ALA A 338 -24.83 24.83 -32.08
CA ALA A 338 -25.74 25.95 -31.81
C ALA A 338 -25.39 26.76 -30.55
N LEU A 339 -24.32 26.44 -29.83
CA LEU A 339 -23.89 27.16 -28.63
C LEU A 339 -22.50 27.77 -28.84
N ARG A 340 -22.11 28.74 -28.01
CA ARG A 340 -20.77 29.34 -28.09
C ARG A 340 -19.75 28.41 -27.44
N GLU A 341 -18.48 28.55 -27.82
CA GLU A 341 -17.38 27.75 -27.27
C GLU A 341 -17.27 27.88 -25.74
N ARG A 342 -17.57 29.08 -25.20
CA ARG A 342 -17.58 29.37 -23.76
C ARG A 342 -18.78 28.82 -22.99
N ASP A 343 -19.82 28.35 -23.69
CA ASP A 343 -21.02 27.80 -23.06
C ASP A 343 -20.76 26.33 -22.74
N LEU A 344 -21.06 25.89 -21.53
CA LEU A 344 -20.93 24.48 -21.13
C LEU A 344 -22.16 23.72 -21.58
N PHE A 345 -21.97 22.54 -22.17
CA PHE A 345 -23.06 21.67 -22.62
C PHE A 345 -22.73 20.22 -22.27
N ALA A 346 -23.73 19.49 -21.79
CA ALA A 346 -23.56 18.11 -21.35
C ALA A 346 -24.83 17.29 -21.57
N ARG A 347 -24.68 15.97 -21.58
CA ARG A 347 -25.81 15.04 -21.44
C ARG A 347 -26.10 14.81 -19.96
N PHE A 348 -27.32 15.11 -19.53
CA PHE A 348 -27.72 15.07 -18.12
C PHE A 348 -28.21 13.68 -17.69
N GLY A 349 -28.84 12.94 -18.62
CA GLY A 349 -29.27 11.55 -18.43
C GLY A 349 -30.31 11.15 -19.47
N GLY A 350 -30.36 9.89 -19.90
CA GLY A 350 -31.35 9.44 -20.89
C GLY A 350 -31.31 10.29 -22.18
N GLU A 351 -32.44 10.88 -22.54
CA GLU A 351 -32.62 11.82 -23.66
C GLU A 351 -32.46 13.30 -23.30
N GLU A 352 -32.03 13.59 -22.07
CA GLU A 352 -31.92 14.94 -21.52
C GLU A 352 -30.50 15.49 -21.62
N PHE A 353 -30.41 16.75 -22.02
CA PHE A 353 -29.19 17.55 -22.10
C PHE A 353 -29.35 18.82 -21.27
N ILE A 354 -28.20 19.38 -20.89
CA ILE A 354 -28.13 20.60 -20.09
C ILE A 354 -27.08 21.54 -20.67
N ALA A 355 -27.34 22.85 -20.62
CA ALA A 355 -26.38 23.89 -20.95
C ALA A 355 -26.28 24.93 -19.83
N LEU A 356 -25.07 25.42 -19.56
CA LEU A 356 -24.82 26.60 -18.72
C LEU A 356 -24.31 27.71 -19.63
N LEU A 357 -25.06 28.79 -19.68
CA LEU A 357 -24.73 29.98 -20.45
C LEU A 357 -24.12 31.02 -19.53
N ALA A 358 -22.86 31.35 -19.78
CA ALA A 358 -22.18 32.50 -19.20
C ALA A 358 -22.61 33.76 -20.00
N ALA A 359 -23.88 34.12 -19.89
CA ALA A 359 -24.52 35.08 -20.77
C ALA A 359 -24.13 36.54 -20.48
N SER A 360 -23.95 37.31 -21.55
CA SER A 360 -23.82 38.76 -21.52
C SER A 360 -24.07 39.25 -22.95
N PRO A 361 -25.17 39.99 -23.23
CA PRO A 361 -26.28 40.40 -22.33
C PRO A 361 -27.29 39.29 -21.97
N VAL A 362 -28.11 39.54 -20.93
CA VAL A 362 -29.23 38.66 -20.50
C VAL A 362 -30.24 38.42 -21.62
N ASP A 363 -30.49 39.44 -22.42
CA ASP A 363 -31.47 39.42 -23.51
C ASP A 363 -31.13 38.41 -24.61
N GLU A 364 -29.88 37.92 -24.67
CA GLU A 364 -29.47 36.89 -25.63
C GLU A 364 -29.81 35.46 -25.18
N ILE A 365 -30.14 35.24 -23.90
CA ILE A 365 -30.40 33.90 -23.37
C ILE A 365 -31.60 33.23 -24.06
N PRO A 366 -32.78 33.88 -24.18
CA PRO A 366 -33.92 33.27 -24.87
C PRO A 366 -33.62 32.99 -26.35
N ALA A 367 -32.86 33.87 -27.00
CA ALA A 367 -32.43 33.69 -28.39
C ALA A 367 -31.47 32.49 -28.54
N ALA A 368 -30.56 32.27 -27.57
CA ALA A 368 -29.70 31.09 -27.55
C ALA A 368 -30.48 29.79 -27.39
N ALA A 369 -31.46 29.77 -26.47
CA ALA A 369 -32.36 28.63 -26.27
C ALA A 369 -33.18 28.32 -27.55
N GLU A 370 -33.71 29.36 -28.20
CA GLU A 370 -34.50 29.20 -29.43
C GLU A 370 -33.65 28.76 -30.63
N ARG A 371 -32.39 29.23 -30.70
CA ARG A 371 -31.41 28.78 -31.69
C ARG A 371 -31.09 27.30 -31.52
N LEU A 372 -30.90 26.82 -30.29
CA LEU A 372 -30.68 25.40 -30.00
C LEU A 372 -31.89 24.57 -30.44
N ARG A 373 -33.10 24.96 -30.02
CA ARG A 373 -34.35 24.29 -30.40
C ARG A 373 -34.52 24.22 -31.92
N SER A 374 -34.31 25.35 -32.60
CA SER A 374 -34.45 25.47 -34.04
C SER A 374 -33.40 24.65 -34.78
N ALA A 375 -32.15 24.62 -34.30
CA ALA A 375 -31.08 23.83 -34.93
C ALA A 375 -31.40 22.33 -34.94
N VAL A 376 -32.02 21.81 -33.87
CA VAL A 376 -32.47 20.42 -33.85
C VAL A 376 -33.63 20.18 -34.81
N ALA A 377 -34.63 21.07 -34.80
CA ALA A 377 -35.86 20.92 -35.59
C ALA A 377 -35.72 21.26 -37.08
N ALA A 378 -34.65 21.95 -37.50
CA ALA A 378 -34.50 22.50 -38.84
C ALA A 378 -34.52 21.43 -39.94
N GLU A 379 -33.89 20.29 -39.70
CA GLU A 379 -33.74 19.22 -40.69
C GLU A 379 -33.95 17.84 -40.06
N PRO A 380 -34.57 16.89 -40.78
CA PRO A 380 -34.61 15.50 -40.33
C PRO A 380 -33.20 14.94 -40.09
N ILE A 381 -33.07 14.01 -39.14
CA ILE A 381 -31.84 13.26 -38.89
C ILE A 381 -31.82 12.05 -39.83
N LEU A 382 -30.74 11.90 -40.58
CA LEU A 382 -30.54 10.79 -41.50
C LEU A 382 -29.79 9.67 -40.79
N VAL A 383 -30.41 8.49 -40.70
CA VAL A 383 -29.79 7.28 -40.13
C VAL A 383 -29.92 6.14 -41.12
N GLY A 384 -28.88 5.89 -41.91
CA GLY A 384 -28.95 4.98 -43.06
C GLY A 384 -29.94 5.49 -44.11
N SER A 385 -31.01 4.72 -44.37
CA SER A 385 -32.11 5.11 -45.27
C SER A 385 -33.24 5.90 -44.57
N GLU A 386 -33.25 5.94 -43.24
CA GLU A 386 -34.33 6.55 -42.47
C GLU A 386 -34.18 8.07 -42.37
N ARG A 387 -35.31 8.79 -42.44
CA ARG A 387 -35.41 10.23 -42.19
C ARG A 387 -36.26 10.47 -40.95
N VAL A 388 -35.61 10.72 -39.82
CA VAL A 388 -36.30 10.89 -38.53
C VAL A 388 -36.47 12.38 -38.25
N ALA A 389 -37.71 12.87 -38.27
CA ALA A 389 -38.01 14.22 -37.81
C ALA A 389 -37.97 14.26 -36.27
N VAL A 390 -37.15 15.15 -35.71
CA VAL A 390 -36.90 15.26 -34.27
C VAL A 390 -37.07 16.71 -33.84
N SER A 391 -37.68 16.92 -32.69
CA SER A 391 -37.73 18.21 -32.02
C SER A 391 -37.26 18.08 -30.57
N VAL A 392 -36.96 19.21 -29.96
CA VAL A 392 -36.65 19.29 -28.52
C VAL A 392 -37.54 20.31 -27.85
N SER A 393 -37.89 20.03 -26.60
CA SER A 393 -38.43 21.03 -25.68
C SER A 393 -37.29 21.59 -24.83
N VAL A 394 -37.32 22.90 -24.56
CA VAL A 394 -36.28 23.59 -23.79
C VAL A 394 -36.92 24.37 -22.65
N GLY A 395 -36.47 24.11 -21.44
CA GLY A 395 -36.76 24.92 -20.26
C GLY A 395 -35.50 25.66 -19.83
N GLY A 396 -35.60 26.96 -19.56
CA GLY A 396 -34.47 27.76 -19.14
C GLY A 396 -34.76 28.53 -17.86
N ALA A 397 -33.75 28.70 -17.01
CA ALA A 397 -33.80 29.55 -15.84
C ALA A 397 -32.64 30.55 -15.86
N ILE A 398 -32.91 31.81 -15.54
CA ILE A 398 -31.93 32.90 -15.47
C ILE A 398 -31.79 33.32 -14.01
N GLY A 399 -30.57 33.47 -13.52
CA GLY A 399 -30.28 33.98 -12.18
C GLY A 399 -29.02 34.82 -12.14
N GLU A 400 -28.80 35.51 -11.03
CA GLU A 400 -27.62 36.35 -10.81
C GLU A 400 -26.58 35.59 -9.99
N ALA A 401 -25.32 35.62 -10.44
CA ALA A 401 -24.21 35.03 -9.70
C ALA A 401 -23.90 35.89 -8.46
N LEU A 402 -24.06 35.31 -7.27
CA LEU A 402 -23.85 35.97 -5.97
C LEU A 402 -22.67 35.33 -5.22
N PRO A 403 -21.78 36.13 -4.61
CA PRO A 403 -20.59 35.64 -3.90
C PRO A 403 -20.86 34.50 -2.91
N GLY A 404 -20.16 33.38 -3.07
CA GLY A 404 -20.17 32.25 -2.14
C GLY A 404 -21.43 31.39 -2.20
N ARG A 405 -22.23 31.51 -3.26
CA ARG A 405 -23.50 30.77 -3.43
C ARG A 405 -23.55 29.89 -4.69
N ASP A 406 -22.41 29.67 -5.36
CA ASP A 406 -22.32 28.99 -6.67
C ASP A 406 -23.12 27.69 -6.77
N GLN A 407 -22.89 26.76 -5.84
CA GLN A 407 -23.51 25.42 -5.87
C GLN A 407 -25.02 25.49 -5.64
N ARG A 408 -25.47 26.27 -4.65
CA ARG A 408 -26.90 26.43 -4.36
C ARG A 408 -27.63 27.12 -5.50
N LEU A 409 -27.00 28.13 -6.10
CA LEU A 409 -27.53 28.82 -7.28
C LEU A 409 -27.68 27.85 -8.45
N LEU A 410 -26.68 27.01 -8.72
CA LEU A 410 -26.76 26.00 -9.78
C LEU A 410 -27.93 25.04 -9.56
N GLU A 411 -28.07 24.49 -8.35
CA GLU A 411 -29.15 23.56 -8.00
C GLU A 411 -30.54 24.21 -8.18
N ALA A 412 -30.71 25.45 -7.72
CA ALA A 412 -31.94 26.22 -7.87
C ALA A 412 -32.26 26.52 -9.35
N LEU A 413 -31.25 26.87 -10.15
CA LEU A 413 -31.41 27.11 -11.59
C LEU A 413 -31.79 25.83 -12.34
N ILE A 414 -31.19 24.69 -12.01
CA ILE A 414 -31.55 23.40 -12.61
C ILE A 414 -33.01 23.06 -12.30
N ALA A 415 -33.41 23.14 -11.02
CA ALA A 415 -34.79 22.85 -10.61
C ALA A 415 -35.80 23.74 -11.33
N ARG A 416 -35.52 25.05 -11.42
CA ARG A 416 -36.40 26.00 -12.08
C ARG A 416 -36.44 25.82 -13.60
N ALA A 417 -35.32 25.44 -14.22
CA ALA A 417 -35.26 25.13 -15.65
C ALA A 417 -36.02 23.84 -15.98
N ASP A 418 -36.02 22.86 -15.08
CA ASP A 418 -36.79 21.62 -15.22
C ASP A 418 -38.31 21.86 -15.16
N GLU A 419 -38.77 22.72 -14.22
CA GLU A 419 -40.17 23.16 -14.18
C GLU A 419 -40.58 23.84 -15.50
N ALA A 420 -39.73 24.74 -16.02
CA ALA A 420 -39.96 25.39 -17.31
C ALA A 420 -39.98 24.37 -18.48
N LEU A 421 -39.15 23.33 -18.42
CA LEU A 421 -39.12 22.27 -19.42
C LEU A 421 -40.42 21.46 -19.39
N TYR A 422 -40.91 21.14 -18.19
CA TYR A 422 -42.20 20.49 -18.02
C TYR A 422 -43.34 21.31 -18.63
N ASP A 423 -43.33 22.63 -18.41
CA ASP A 423 -44.29 23.55 -19.03
C ASP A 423 -44.17 23.57 -20.56
N ALA A 424 -42.95 23.49 -21.10
CA ALA A 424 -42.72 23.40 -22.54
C ALA A 424 -43.32 22.11 -23.12
N LYS A 425 -43.10 20.97 -22.44
CA LYS A 425 -43.63 19.65 -22.83
C LYS A 425 -45.16 19.62 -22.77
N THR A 426 -45.78 20.13 -21.72
CA THR A 426 -47.24 20.13 -21.54
C THR A 426 -47.95 21.16 -22.42
N SER A 427 -47.29 22.27 -22.76
CA SER A 427 -47.83 23.30 -23.65
C SER A 427 -47.84 22.89 -25.13
N GLY A 428 -47.39 21.68 -25.48
CA GLY A 428 -47.40 21.18 -26.85
C GLY A 428 -46.02 20.96 -27.48
N ARG A 429 -44.96 20.86 -26.67
CA ARG A 429 -43.59 20.49 -27.08
C ARG A 429 -42.97 21.43 -28.13
N ASN A 430 -41.76 21.09 -28.60
CA ASN A 430 -41.03 21.83 -29.62
C ASN A 430 -41.03 23.35 -29.38
N ARG A 431 -40.67 23.77 -28.16
CA ARG A 431 -40.70 25.18 -27.76
C ARG A 431 -39.74 25.46 -26.61
N VAL A 432 -39.48 26.74 -26.43
CA VAL A 432 -38.75 27.28 -25.29
C VAL A 432 -39.73 27.84 -24.24
N ARG A 433 -39.41 27.60 -22.97
CA ARG A 433 -39.97 28.31 -21.81
C ARG A 433 -38.82 28.83 -20.97
N MET A 434 -38.92 30.09 -20.56
CA MET A 434 -37.92 30.75 -19.72
C MET A 434 -38.56 31.14 -18.40
N ALA A 435 -37.82 30.95 -17.32
CA ALA A 435 -38.13 31.41 -15.98
C ALA A 435 -37.00 32.31 -15.47
N VAL A 436 -37.34 33.19 -14.56
CA VAL A 436 -36.36 33.98 -13.79
C VAL A 436 -36.34 33.42 -12.39
N LEU A 437 -35.15 33.19 -11.86
CA LEU A 437 -34.92 32.82 -10.47
C LEU A 437 -34.72 34.09 -9.66
N GLU A 438 -35.67 34.39 -8.78
CA GLU A 438 -35.56 35.52 -7.87
C GLU A 438 -34.52 35.22 -6.77
N PRO A 439 -33.70 36.20 -6.35
CA PRO A 439 -32.62 35.98 -5.38
C PRO A 439 -33.08 35.37 -4.04
N ASP A 440 -34.32 35.69 -3.64
CA ASP A 440 -34.92 35.24 -2.38
C ASP A 440 -35.21 33.73 -2.34
N LEU A 441 -35.17 33.04 -3.48
CA LEU A 441 -35.42 31.60 -3.58
C LEU A 441 -34.15 30.73 -3.43
N ILE A 442 -32.98 31.35 -3.23
CA ILE A 442 -31.68 30.65 -3.12
C ILE A 442 -31.39 30.20 -1.67
N ASP A 443 -32.08 30.75 -0.67
CA ASP A 443 -32.06 30.33 0.75
C ASP A 443 -33.51 30.32 1.32
N PRO A 444 -34.18 29.16 1.41
CA PRO A 444 -35.46 29.03 2.10
C PRO A 444 -35.34 29.00 3.64
#